data_AF-A0A932FV82-F1
#
_entry.id   AF-A0A932FV82-F1
#
_cell.length_a   1.000
_cell.length_b   1.000
_cell.length_c   1.000
_cell.angle_alpha   90.00
_cell.angle_beta   90.00
_cell.angle_gamma   90.00
#
_symmetry.space_group_name_H-M   'P 1'
#
loop_
_entity.id
_entity.type
_entity.pdbx_description
1 polymer ?
#
loop_
_entity_poly.entity_id
_entity_poly.type
_entity_poly.pdbx_seq_one_letter_code
_entity_poly.pdbx_strand_id
1 'polypeptide(L)'
;MVKFLYEDLGLVPTTIAFQEPYPLSQNRLEAILQQYDLHPEVQPVGDHRAFQEAITRNHVYPYGDPWVVIGSSIDALHLSLRGHRLPVMRFSYPVLDEAIVTDRPFIGFRGVVCLAERIHNLFLEKLFYTRYPVGHFPNPFELGETMTREP
;
A
#
# COMPACT_ATOMS: atom_id res chain seq x y z
N MET A 1 -1.00 12.15 5.03
CA MET A 1 -0.96 11.13 3.97
C MET A 1 -2.11 11.29 2.98
N VAL A 2 -3.38 11.19 3.38
CA VAL A 2 -4.55 11.33 2.48
C VAL A 2 -4.46 12.55 1.54
N LYS A 3 -4.27 13.74 2.10
CA LYS A 3 -4.08 14.98 1.33
C LYS A 3 -2.98 14.88 0.27
N PHE A 4 -1.80 14.38 0.65
CA PHE A 4 -0.66 14.20 -0.24
C PHE A 4 -0.96 13.21 -1.38
N LEU A 5 -1.59 12.08 -1.05
CA LEU A 5 -1.97 11.09 -2.06
C LEU A 5 -2.93 11.69 -3.09
N TYR A 6 -3.93 12.44 -2.64
CA TYR A 6 -4.95 13.00 -3.51
C TYR A 6 -4.46 14.25 -4.28
N GLU A 7 -4.02 15.29 -3.59
CA GLU A 7 -3.66 16.57 -4.24
C GLU A 7 -2.38 16.47 -5.06
N ASP A 8 -1.34 15.82 -4.52
CA ASP A 8 -0.01 15.86 -5.14
C ASP A 8 0.22 14.70 -6.10
N LEU A 9 -0.41 13.53 -5.86
CA LEU A 9 -0.22 12.33 -6.67
C LEU A 9 -1.46 11.89 -7.47
N GLY A 10 -2.61 12.54 -7.29
CA GLY A 10 -3.86 12.19 -7.97
C GLY A 10 -4.40 10.81 -7.58
N LEU A 11 -3.99 10.28 -6.43
CA LEU A 11 -4.41 8.97 -5.94
C LEU A 11 -5.63 9.09 -5.05
N VAL A 12 -6.63 8.26 -5.34
CA VAL A 12 -7.87 8.24 -4.58
C VAL A 12 -7.81 7.14 -3.52
N PRO A 13 -7.93 7.44 -2.23
CA PRO A 13 -8.05 6.42 -1.20
C PRO A 13 -9.41 5.72 -1.33
N THR A 14 -9.38 4.38 -1.39
CA THR A 14 -10.62 3.56 -1.40
C THR A 14 -11.01 3.14 0.02
N THR A 15 -10.03 2.87 0.87
CA THR A 15 -10.21 2.38 2.23
C THR A 15 -9.21 3.06 3.14
N ILE A 16 -9.66 3.53 4.31
CA ILE A 16 -8.82 4.14 5.33
C ILE A 16 -9.09 3.43 6.65
N ALA A 17 -8.15 2.61 7.09
CA ALA A 17 -8.15 2.06 8.45
C ALA A 17 -7.15 2.83 9.30
N PHE A 18 -7.61 3.30 10.46
CA PHE A 18 -6.75 3.91 11.45
C PHE A 18 -7.33 3.66 12.84
N GLN A 19 -6.46 3.34 13.78
CA GLN A 19 -6.85 3.13 15.17
C GLN A 19 -6.41 4.38 15.94
N GLU A 20 -7.33 5.31 16.15
CA GLU A 20 -7.06 6.51 16.95
C GLU A 20 -8.07 6.62 18.09
N PRO A 21 -7.62 6.67 19.35
CA PRO A 21 -8.50 6.83 20.51
C PRO A 21 -9.10 8.24 20.61
N TYR A 22 -8.60 9.22 19.86
CA TYR A 22 -8.99 10.62 19.96
C TYR A 22 -9.95 11.06 18.84
N PRO A 23 -11.15 11.59 19.19
CA PRO A 23 -12.12 12.10 18.20
C PRO A 23 -11.59 13.22 17.30
N LEU A 24 -10.58 13.97 17.76
CA LEU A 24 -10.02 15.10 17.02
C LEU A 24 -9.44 14.68 15.66
N SER A 25 -8.75 13.54 15.60
CA SER A 25 -8.17 13.05 14.34
C SER A 25 -9.25 12.58 13.37
N GLN A 26 -10.33 12.01 13.89
CA GLN A 26 -11.49 11.59 13.09
C GLN A 26 -12.16 12.81 12.44
N ASN A 27 -12.46 13.85 13.23
CA ASN A 27 -13.05 15.09 12.72
C ASN A 27 -12.16 15.77 11.67
N ARG A 28 -10.84 15.74 11.85
CA ARG A 28 -9.89 16.29 10.87
C ARG A 28 -9.84 15.46 9.59
N LEU A 29 -9.92 14.14 9.70
CA LEU A 29 -10.02 13.27 8.54
C LEU A 29 -11.32 13.56 7.79
N GLU A 30 -12.47 13.60 8.47
CA GLU A 30 -13.77 13.92 7.86
C GLU A 30 -13.76 15.28 7.16
N ALA A 31 -13.16 16.31 7.77
CA ALA A 31 -13.03 17.62 7.14
C ALA A 31 -12.20 17.57 5.84
N ILE A 32 -11.11 16.79 5.83
CA ILE A 32 -10.29 16.57 4.62
C ILE A 32 -11.11 15.82 3.56
N LEU A 33 -11.82 14.76 3.95
CA LEU A 33 -12.62 13.98 3.01
C LEU A 33 -13.74 14.81 2.38
N GLN A 34 -14.44 15.62 3.17
CA GLN A 34 -15.47 16.55 2.69
C GLN A 34 -14.90 17.64 1.77
N GLN A 35 -13.72 18.19 2.10
CA GLN A 35 -13.07 19.22 1.30
C GLN A 35 -12.75 18.73 -0.12
N TYR A 36 -12.38 17.46 -0.28
CA TYR A 36 -11.99 16.87 -1.56
C TYR A 36 -13.07 15.98 -2.20
N ASP A 37 -14.29 15.97 -1.65
CA ASP A 37 -15.40 15.09 -2.08
C ASP A 37 -14.99 13.61 -2.17
N LEU A 38 -14.21 13.16 -1.18
CA LEU A 38 -13.71 11.80 -1.07
C LEU A 38 -14.62 10.95 -0.18
N HIS A 39 -14.98 9.77 -0.68
CA HIS A 39 -15.89 8.83 0.01
C HIS A 39 -15.25 7.45 0.22
N PRO A 40 -14.08 7.35 0.90
CA PRO A 40 -13.49 6.05 1.22
C PRO A 40 -14.31 5.32 2.28
N GLU A 41 -14.17 3.99 2.33
CA GLU A 41 -14.60 3.22 3.50
C GLU A 41 -13.66 3.51 4.67
N VAL A 42 -14.16 4.17 5.71
CA VAL A 42 -13.38 4.52 6.90
C VAL A 42 -13.63 3.51 8.02
N GLN A 43 -12.56 2.91 8.54
CA GLN A 43 -12.57 1.93 9.63
C GLN A 43 -11.91 2.55 10.89
N PRO A 44 -12.69 3.20 11.78
CA PRO A 44 -12.18 4.01 12.90
C PRO A 44 -11.69 3.18 14.11
N VAL A 45 -12.10 1.92 14.19
CA VAL A 45 -11.62 0.91 15.15
C VAL A 45 -11.08 -0.26 14.34
N GLY A 46 -10.26 0.06 13.34
CA GLY A 46 -9.74 -0.95 12.43
C GLY A 46 -8.76 -1.87 13.14
N ASP A 47 -9.25 -2.98 13.68
CA ASP A 47 -8.38 -4.14 13.82
C ASP A 47 -7.97 -4.60 12.41
N HIS A 48 -6.87 -5.33 12.30
CA HIS A 48 -6.38 -5.79 10.99
C HIS A 48 -7.44 -6.59 10.22
N ARG A 49 -8.41 -7.18 10.93
CA ARG A 49 -9.49 -7.97 10.34
C ARG A 49 -10.54 -7.08 9.66
N ALA A 50 -10.98 -5.98 10.28
CA ALA A 50 -11.91 -5.03 9.69
C ALA A 50 -11.32 -4.38 8.43
N PHE A 51 -10.02 -4.06 8.46
CA PHE A 51 -9.29 -3.59 7.28
C PHE A 51 -9.27 -4.63 6.15
N GLN A 52 -9.03 -5.91 6.48
CA GLN A 52 -9.09 -6.99 5.50
C GLN A 52 -10.49 -7.17 4.93
N GLU A 53 -11.51 -7.14 5.78
CA GLU A 53 -12.90 -7.24 5.36
C GLU A 53 -13.26 -6.08 4.44
N ALA A 54 -12.77 -4.86 4.67
CA ALA A 54 -12.96 -3.73 3.77
C ALA A 54 -12.25 -3.93 2.41
N ILE A 55 -10.99 -4.40 2.40
CA ILE A 55 -10.26 -4.71 1.15
C ILE A 55 -10.95 -5.83 0.36
N THR A 56 -11.56 -6.80 1.05
CA THR A 56 -12.16 -7.99 0.42
C THR A 56 -13.63 -7.83 0.06
N ARG A 57 -14.39 -7.00 0.78
CA ARG A 57 -15.85 -6.96 0.68
C ARG A 57 -16.37 -6.37 -0.61
N ASN A 58 -15.70 -5.41 -1.25
CA ASN A 58 -16.12 -4.91 -2.57
C ASN A 58 -15.08 -3.98 -3.21
N HIS A 59 -14.97 -4.09 -4.54
CA HIS A 59 -14.70 -2.98 -5.46
C HIS A 59 -15.33 -1.69 -4.92
N VAL A 60 -14.52 -0.74 -4.42
CA VAL A 60 -15.06 0.49 -3.84
C VAL A 60 -15.53 1.38 -4.98
N TYR A 61 -16.80 1.29 -5.35
CA TYR A 61 -17.41 2.20 -6.32
C TYR A 61 -17.29 3.65 -5.81
N PRO A 62 -16.92 4.63 -6.66
CA PRO A 62 -16.67 4.52 -8.11
C PRO A 62 -15.24 4.07 -8.51
N TYR A 63 -14.34 3.85 -7.55
CA TYR A 63 -12.89 3.73 -7.75
C TYR A 63 -12.36 2.31 -8.02
N GLY A 64 -13.15 1.26 -7.76
CA GLY A 64 -12.80 -0.14 -8.06
C GLY A 64 -11.89 -0.80 -7.02
N ASP A 65 -11.13 -1.82 -7.45
CA ASP A 65 -10.19 -2.53 -6.58
C ASP A 65 -9.02 -1.64 -6.15
N PRO A 66 -8.55 -1.74 -4.89
CA PRO A 66 -7.32 -1.09 -4.50
C PRO A 66 -6.18 -1.61 -5.36
N TRP A 67 -5.39 -0.71 -5.93
CA TRP A 67 -4.21 -1.08 -6.72
C TRP A 67 -3.02 -1.44 -5.83
N VAL A 68 -2.93 -0.76 -4.69
CA VAL A 68 -1.79 -0.78 -3.79
C VAL A 68 -2.27 -0.60 -2.35
N VAL A 69 -1.47 -1.04 -1.39
CA VAL A 69 -1.73 -0.81 0.04
C VAL A 69 -0.57 -0.05 0.65
N ILE A 70 -0.86 0.91 1.52
CA ILE A 70 0.14 1.62 2.34
C ILE A 70 -0.09 1.19 3.79
N GLY A 71 0.86 0.45 4.36
CA GLY A 71 0.67 -0.22 5.64
C GLY A 71 1.97 -0.71 6.28
N SER A 72 1.85 -1.65 7.20
CA SER A 72 2.93 -2.23 8.01
C SER A 72 3.34 -3.60 7.48
N SER A 73 4.36 -4.22 8.09
CA SER A 73 4.68 -5.62 7.80
C SER A 73 3.56 -6.57 8.20
N ILE A 74 2.77 -6.19 9.22
CA ILE A 74 1.63 -6.97 9.67
C ILE A 74 0.56 -6.99 8.58
N ASP A 75 0.25 -5.84 7.99
CA ASP A 75 -0.76 -5.75 6.92
C ASP A 75 -0.37 -6.58 5.71
N ALA A 76 0.90 -6.54 5.32
CA ALA A 76 1.41 -7.33 4.21
C ALA A 76 1.38 -8.83 4.46
N LEU A 77 1.79 -9.27 5.66
CA LEU A 77 1.71 -10.68 6.05
C LEU A 77 0.27 -11.18 5.94
N HIS A 78 -0.69 -10.41 6.47
CA HIS A 78 -2.09 -10.79 6.45
C HIS A 78 -2.69 -10.86 5.05
N LEU A 79 -2.37 -9.89 4.18
CA LEU A 79 -2.79 -9.90 2.77
C LEU A 79 -2.23 -11.13 2.05
N SER A 80 -0.96 -11.47 2.29
CA SER A 80 -0.30 -12.65 1.73
C SER A 80 -0.96 -13.96 2.18
N LEU A 81 -1.20 -14.13 3.49
CA LEU A 81 -1.83 -15.34 4.05
C LEU A 81 -3.25 -15.63 3.50
N ARG A 82 -3.92 -14.60 2.98
CA ARG A 82 -5.26 -14.69 2.40
C ARG A 82 -5.27 -14.77 0.87
N GLY A 83 -4.09 -14.76 0.24
CA GLY A 83 -3.94 -14.88 -1.21
C GLY A 83 -4.16 -13.58 -1.99
N HIS A 84 -4.19 -12.41 -1.33
CA HIS A 84 -4.29 -11.12 -2.01
C HIS A 84 -2.93 -10.73 -2.62
N ARG A 85 -2.92 -10.53 -3.94
CA ARG A 85 -1.75 -10.04 -4.69
C ARG A 85 -1.82 -8.52 -4.84
N LEU A 86 -1.68 -7.83 -3.70
CA LEU A 86 -1.55 -6.38 -3.64
C LEU A 86 -0.14 -6.03 -3.18
N PRO A 87 0.61 -5.21 -3.94
CA PRO A 87 1.87 -4.68 -3.44
C PRO A 87 1.58 -3.76 -2.26
N VAL A 88 2.41 -3.87 -1.22
CA VAL A 88 2.23 -3.15 0.03
C VAL A 88 3.47 -2.29 0.29
N MET A 89 3.28 -0.97 0.37
CA MET A 89 4.31 -0.04 0.79
C MET A 89 4.41 -0.02 2.30
N ARG A 90 5.57 -0.42 2.84
CA ARG A 90 5.87 -0.32 4.28
C ARG A 90 6.04 1.14 4.68
N PHE A 91 5.04 1.71 5.32
CA PHE A 91 5.02 3.09 5.80
C PHE A 91 4.53 3.20 7.25
N SER A 92 3.66 2.30 7.72
CA SER A 92 3.24 2.27 9.12
C SER A 92 4.09 1.31 9.95
N TYR A 93 4.20 1.61 11.24
CA TYR A 93 4.90 0.77 12.21
C TYR A 93 4.00 -0.41 12.64
N PRO A 94 4.55 -1.62 12.87
CA PRO A 94 5.96 -1.98 12.74
C PRO A 94 6.37 -2.37 11.31
N VAL A 95 7.63 -2.13 10.99
CA VAL A 95 8.28 -2.68 9.79
C VAL A 95 9.35 -3.68 10.22
N LEU A 96 9.07 -4.96 10.02
CA LEU A 96 9.85 -6.12 10.48
C LEU A 96 10.55 -6.86 9.34
N ASP A 97 10.10 -6.67 8.10
CA ASP A 97 10.54 -7.41 6.91
C ASP A 97 11.42 -6.58 5.95
N GLU A 98 11.72 -5.33 6.30
CA GLU A 98 12.65 -4.47 5.56
C GLU A 98 13.75 -3.96 6.50
N ALA A 99 15.00 -3.95 6.02
CA ALA A 99 16.12 -3.36 6.75
C ALA A 99 16.20 -1.84 6.49
N ILE A 100 16.69 -1.08 7.48
CA ILE A 100 17.04 0.36 7.37
C ILE A 100 15.84 1.23 6.93
N VAL A 101 14.66 0.94 7.50
CA VAL A 101 13.44 1.71 7.24
C VAL A 101 13.40 3.03 8.03
N THR A 102 14.09 3.06 9.17
CA THR A 102 14.14 4.19 10.10
C THR A 102 14.91 5.39 9.55
N ASP A 103 15.83 5.19 8.59
CA ASP A 103 16.64 6.27 8.01
C ASP A 103 15.94 6.97 6.83
N ARG A 104 14.68 6.60 6.56
CA ARG A 104 13.91 7.17 5.46
C ARG A 104 13.32 8.53 5.85
N PRO A 105 13.54 9.58 5.05
CA PRO A 105 12.88 10.85 5.28
C PRO A 105 11.39 10.72 4.93
N PHE A 106 10.53 11.14 5.83
CA PHE A 106 9.07 11.15 5.61
C PHE A 106 8.45 12.54 5.68
N ILE A 107 9.27 13.57 5.97
CA ILE A 107 8.84 14.96 6.13
C ILE A 107 9.70 15.86 5.25
N GLY A 108 9.10 16.96 4.74
CA GLY A 108 9.75 17.94 3.87
C GLY A 108 9.95 17.43 2.45
N PHE A 109 10.63 18.23 1.62
CA PHE A 109 10.84 17.92 0.20
C PHE A 109 11.51 16.55 -0.03
N ARG A 110 12.51 16.21 0.79
CA ARG A 110 13.18 14.91 0.69
C ARG A 110 12.23 13.74 0.97
N GLY A 111 11.31 13.92 1.93
CA GLY A 111 10.29 12.92 2.22
C GLY A 111 9.26 12.78 1.11
N VAL A 112 8.82 13.90 0.54
CA VAL A 112 7.91 13.92 -0.62
C VAL A 112 8.51 13.17 -1.81
N VAL A 113 9.77 13.44 -2.16
CA VAL A 113 10.46 12.75 -3.27
C VAL A 113 10.56 11.25 -2.99
N CYS A 114 10.99 10.86 -1.79
CA CYS A 114 11.10 9.45 -1.41
C CYS A 114 9.75 8.74 -1.45
N LEU A 115 8.68 9.40 -0.99
CA LEU A 115 7.32 8.88 -1.05
C LEU A 115 6.83 8.70 -2.48
N ALA A 116 7.01 9.70 -3.33
CA ALA A 116 6.60 9.67 -4.73
C ALA A 116 7.31 8.55 -5.50
N GLU A 117 8.62 8.40 -5.32
CA GLU A 117 9.41 7.33 -5.94
C GLU A 117 8.93 5.94 -5.50
N ARG A 118 8.70 5.74 -4.19
CA ARG A 118 8.20 4.45 -3.69
C ARG A 118 6.82 4.12 -4.23
N ILE A 119 5.92 5.10 -4.28
CA ILE A 119 4.58 4.92 -4.84
C ILE A 119 4.65 4.58 -6.34
N HIS A 120 5.51 5.27 -7.10
CA HIS A 120 5.73 4.96 -8.51
C HIS A 120 6.20 3.51 -8.72
N ASN A 121 7.21 3.08 -7.97
CA ASN A 121 7.74 1.72 -8.04
C ASN A 121 6.69 0.66 -7.67
N LEU A 122 5.83 0.97 -6.69
CA LEU A 122 4.72 0.11 -6.28
C LEU A 122 3.69 -0.11 -7.40
N PHE A 123 3.39 0.94 -8.18
CA PHE A 123 2.54 0.82 -9.35
C PHE A 123 3.18 -0.02 -10.45
N LEU A 124 4.48 0.15 -10.69
CA LEU A 124 5.21 -0.71 -11.63
C LEU A 124 5.13 -2.18 -11.19
N GLU A 125 5.32 -2.47 -9.90
CA GLU A 125 5.17 -3.81 -9.33
C GLU A 125 3.76 -4.38 -9.57
N LYS A 126 2.71 -3.57 -9.34
CA LYS A 126 1.32 -3.97 -9.66
C LYS A 126 1.12 -4.28 -11.14
N LEU A 127 1.73 -3.52 -12.04
CA LEU A 127 1.66 -3.76 -13.47
C LEU A 127 2.32 -5.09 -13.84
N PHE A 128 3.43 -5.46 -13.20
CA PHE A 128 4.03 -6.78 -13.36
C PHE A 128 3.11 -7.90 -12.86
N TYR A 129 2.42 -7.71 -11.73
CA TYR A 129 1.44 -8.69 -11.23
C TYR A 129 0.20 -8.86 -12.12
N THR A 130 -0.17 -7.82 -12.90
CA THR A 130 -1.40 -7.82 -13.71
C THR A 130 -1.19 -8.23 -15.17
N ARG A 131 0.04 -8.15 -15.71
CA ARG A 131 0.33 -8.47 -17.12
C ARG A 131 1.03 -9.83 -17.36
N TYR A 132 1.35 -10.61 -16.33
CA TYR A 132 1.98 -11.93 -16.49
C TYR A 132 1.42 -12.98 -15.51
N PRO A 133 0.95 -14.16 -15.99
CA PRO A 133 0.82 -15.35 -15.15
C PRO A 133 2.14 -16.15 -15.13
N VAL A 134 3.27 -15.53 -14.80
CA VAL A 134 4.58 -16.18 -14.57
C VAL A 134 5.41 -15.17 -13.78
N GLY A 135 6.17 -15.44 -12.71
CA GLY A 135 6.52 -16.63 -11.95
C GLY A 135 7.33 -16.13 -10.75
N HIS A 136 7.87 -17.04 -9.94
CA HIS A 136 9.09 -16.73 -9.19
C HIS A 136 10.05 -15.98 -10.12
N PHE A 137 10.59 -14.83 -9.72
CA PHE A 137 11.90 -14.46 -10.22
C PHE A 137 12.80 -15.64 -9.84
N PRO A 138 13.29 -16.46 -10.80
CA PRO A 138 14.23 -17.49 -10.43
C PRO A 138 15.41 -16.77 -9.80
N ASN A 139 15.96 -17.38 -8.76
CA ASN A 139 17.16 -16.86 -8.13
C ASN A 139 18.18 -16.56 -9.25
N PRO A 140 18.81 -15.37 -9.31
CA PRO A 140 19.78 -15.06 -10.36
C PRO A 140 20.91 -16.10 -10.49
N PHE A 141 21.18 -16.87 -9.43
CA PHE A 141 22.08 -18.02 -9.46
C PHE A 141 21.52 -19.23 -10.26
N GLU A 142 20.22 -19.50 -10.22
CA GLU A 142 19.57 -20.55 -11.03
C GLU A 142 19.49 -20.18 -12.52
N LEU A 143 19.36 -18.89 -12.82
CA LEU A 143 19.42 -18.35 -14.18
C LEU A 143 20.84 -18.50 -14.78
N GLY A 144 21.89 -18.30 -13.97
CA GLY A 144 23.27 -18.56 -14.38
C GLY A 144 23.57 -20.04 -14.63
N GLU A 145 23.02 -20.94 -13.81
CA GLU A 145 23.20 -22.39 -13.99
C GLU A 145 22.47 -22.96 -15.21
N THR A 146 21.32 -22.39 -15.58
CA THR A 146 20.57 -22.83 -16.77
C THR A 146 21.25 -22.37 -18.06
N MET A 147 21.78 -21.15 -18.10
CA MET A 147 22.53 -20.63 -19.25
C MET A 147 23.89 -21.31 -19.47
N THR A 148 24.43 -21.99 -18.46
CA THR A 148 25.71 -22.73 -18.55
C THR A 148 25.54 -24.22 -18.84
N ARG A 149 24.30 -24.73 -18.83
CA ARG A 149 23.98 -26.16 -19.09
C ARG A 149 23.43 -26.44 -20.48
N GLU A 150 23.13 -25.42 -21.28
CA GLU A 150 22.79 -25.60 -22.69
C GLU A 150 24.04 -25.40 -23.56
N PRO A 151 24.46 -26.40 -24.36
CA PRO A 151 25.62 -26.30 -25.26
C PRO A 151 25.37 -25.43 -26.49
#